data_AF-A0A6Y2KXD5-F1
#
_entry.id   AF-A0A6Y2KXD5-F1
#
_cell.length_a   1.000
_cell.length_b   1.000
_cell.length_c   1.000
_cell.angle_alpha   90.00
_cell.angle_beta   90.00
_cell.angle_gamma   90.00
#
_symmetry.space_group_name_H-M   'P 1'
#
loop_
_entity.id
_entity.type
_entity.pdbx_description
1 polymer ?
#
loop_
_entity_poly.entity_id
_entity_poly.type
_entity_poly.pdbx_seq_one_letter_code
_entity_poly.pdbx_strand_id
1 'polypeptide(L)'
;MAFLSEWTGGYLATDNYDVCKSVAKENDRIINAGCWSHARRRFAELYKASVDPRAEFVLEVLARMFSPEECIRLRSPENKVR
;
A
#
# COMPACT_ATOMS: atom_id res chain seq x y z
N MET A 1 -18.88 -7.22 20.14
CA MET A 1 -18.35 -5.92 19.69
C MET A 1 -18.25 -5.94 18.17
N ALA A 2 -18.58 -4.84 17.50
CA ALA A 2 -18.48 -4.75 16.05
C ALA A 2 -17.03 -4.47 15.62
N PHE A 3 -16.63 -5.02 14.49
CA PHE A 3 -15.31 -4.76 13.91
C PHE A 3 -15.11 -3.23 13.75
N LEU A 4 -13.99 -2.71 14.24
CA LEU A 4 -13.61 -1.29 14.24
C LEU A 4 -14.44 -0.35 15.16
N SER A 5 -15.25 -0.87 16.09
CA SER A 5 -16.06 0.00 16.97
C SER A 5 -15.26 0.96 17.86
N GLU A 6 -13.99 0.66 18.11
CA GLU A 6 -13.08 1.48 18.93
C GLU A 6 -12.05 2.25 18.08
N TRP A 7 -12.10 2.13 16.75
CA TRP A 7 -11.17 2.84 15.90
C TRP A 7 -11.49 4.33 15.88
N THR A 8 -10.53 5.15 16.33
CA THR A 8 -10.71 6.60 16.50
C THR A 8 -9.98 7.44 15.45
N GLY A 9 -9.27 6.79 14.50
CA GLY A 9 -8.48 7.45 13.46
C GLY A 9 -7.12 6.80 13.25
N GLY A 10 -6.27 7.44 12.43
CA GLY A 10 -4.93 7.00 12.09
C GLY A 10 -4.71 6.93 10.57
N TYR A 11 -3.80 6.05 10.15
CA TYR A 11 -3.48 5.87 8.74
C TYR A 11 -4.53 5.02 8.03
N LEU A 12 -5.14 5.59 6.99
CA LEU A 12 -6.02 4.87 6.09
C LEU A 12 -5.26 4.65 4.77
N ALA A 13 -4.83 3.41 4.53
CA ALA A 13 -4.15 3.05 3.28
C ALA A 13 -5.16 2.90 2.14
N THR A 14 -5.08 3.75 1.12
CA THR A 14 -6.03 3.78 0.00
C THR A 14 -5.34 3.69 -1.36
N ASP A 15 -6.10 3.43 -2.42
CA ASP A 15 -5.66 3.61 -3.81
C ASP A 15 -5.56 5.10 -4.23
N ASN A 16 -5.83 6.01 -3.29
CA ASN A 16 -5.76 7.46 -3.42
C ASN A 16 -6.74 8.06 -4.44
N TYR A 17 -7.93 7.46 -4.60
CA TYR A 17 -9.04 8.14 -5.28
C TYR A 17 -9.43 9.43 -4.55
N ASP A 18 -10.04 10.37 -5.28
CA ASP A 18 -10.38 11.70 -4.74
C ASP A 18 -11.35 11.65 -3.56
N VAL A 19 -12.26 10.66 -3.53
CA VAL A 19 -13.15 10.43 -2.39
C VAL A 19 -12.38 10.18 -1.09
N CYS A 20 -11.24 9.47 -1.14
CA CYS A 20 -10.40 9.21 0.03
C CYS A 20 -9.73 10.50 0.53
N LYS A 21 -9.45 11.46 -0.37
CA LYS A 21 -8.93 12.78 0.01
C LYS A 21 -10.01 13.61 0.69
N SER A 22 -11.24 13.56 0.21
CA SER A 22 -12.38 14.23 0.86
C SER A 22 -12.61 13.72 2.28
N VAL A 23 -12.56 12.39 2.48
CA VAL A 23 -12.71 11.79 3.81
C VAL A 23 -11.65 12.28 4.80
N ALA A 24 -10.38 12.35 4.38
CA ALA A 24 -9.30 12.88 5.23
C ALA A 24 -9.38 14.40 5.44
N LYS A 25 -10.04 15.13 4.53
CA LYS A 25 -10.29 16.57 4.69
C LYS A 25 -11.41 16.85 5.68
N GLU A 26 -12.43 16.00 5.71
CA GLU A 26 -13.60 16.14 6.58
C GLU A 26 -13.36 15.57 7.99
N ASN A 27 -12.34 14.72 8.16
CA ASN A 27 -11.99 14.12 9.43
C ASN A 27 -10.48 14.24 9.70
N ASP A 28 -10.13 15.16 10.60
CA ASP A 28 -8.76 15.46 11.02
C ASP A 28 -8.03 14.30 11.70
N ARG A 29 -8.78 13.29 12.17
CA ARG A 29 -8.21 12.07 12.75
C ARG A 29 -7.75 11.06 11.70
N ILE A 30 -8.07 11.28 10.42
CA ILE A 30 -7.70 10.38 9.33
C ILE A 30 -6.51 10.94 8.55
N ILE A 31 -5.44 10.16 8.49
CA ILE A 31 -4.28 10.42 7.64
C ILE A 31 -4.39 9.48 6.44
N ASN A 32 -4.67 10.03 5.26
CA ASN A 32 -4.69 9.23 4.04
C ASN A 32 -3.25 8.83 3.66
N ALA A 33 -3.00 7.53 3.58
CA ALA A 33 -1.75 6.94 3.14
C ALA A 33 -1.94 6.25 1.78
N GLY A 34 -0.99 6.44 0.87
CA GLY A 34 -0.99 5.70 -0.39
C GLY A 34 -0.67 4.21 -0.18
N CYS A 35 -1.45 3.33 -0.79
CA CYS A 35 -1.19 1.90 -0.75
C CYS A 35 0.00 1.52 -1.64
N TRP A 36 1.04 0.92 -1.06
CA TRP A 36 2.24 0.47 -1.79
C TRP A 36 1.93 -0.54 -2.90
N SER A 37 0.94 -1.41 -2.72
CA SER A 37 0.51 -2.36 -3.76
C SER A 37 -0.07 -1.65 -4.99
N HIS A 38 -0.82 -0.56 -4.78
CA HIS A 38 -1.34 0.27 -5.87
C HIS A 38 -0.24 1.09 -6.53
N ALA A 39 0.71 1.64 -5.74
CA ALA A 39 1.88 2.31 -6.29
C ALA A 39 2.69 1.37 -7.20
N ARG A 40 3.01 0.14 -6.74
CA ARG A 40 3.72 -0.87 -7.54
C ARG A 40 3.02 -1.14 -8.87
N ARG A 41 1.70 -1.30 -8.87
CA ARG A 41 0.92 -1.52 -10.10
C ARG A 41 1.04 -0.34 -11.06
N ARG A 42 0.88 0.89 -10.59
CA ARG A 42 0.96 2.10 -11.45
C ARG A 42 2.34 2.28 -12.05
N PHE A 43 3.41 2.07 -11.27
CA PHE A 43 4.78 2.14 -11.79
C PHE A 43 5.08 1.00 -12.78
N ALA A 44 4.55 -0.20 -12.56
CA ALA A 44 4.68 -1.30 -13.52
C ALA A 44 4.02 -0.97 -14.87
N GLU A 45 2.82 -0.37 -14.86
CA GLU A 45 2.17 0.08 -16.10
C GLU A 45 2.94 1.21 -16.78
N LEU A 46 3.46 2.18 -16.02
CA LEU A 46 4.32 3.24 -16.57
C LEU A 46 5.58 2.67 -17.24
N TYR A 47 6.25 1.72 -16.58
CA TYR A 47 7.43 1.07 -17.12
C TYR A 47 7.11 0.28 -18.40
N LYS A 48 6.02 -0.48 -18.43
CA LYS A 48 5.58 -1.18 -19.66
C LYS A 48 5.27 -0.24 -20.81
N ALA A 49 4.73 0.95 -20.53
CA ALA A 49 4.32 1.90 -21.55
C ALA A 49 5.48 2.70 -22.15
N SER A 50 6.54 2.94 -21.37
CA SER A 50 7.56 3.95 -21.74
C SER A 50 9.00 3.57 -21.40
N VAL A 51 9.24 2.48 -20.67
CA VAL A 51 10.56 2.08 -20.15
C VAL A 51 11.21 3.24 -19.37
N ASP A 52 10.40 3.99 -18.62
CA ASP A 52 10.89 5.13 -17.85
C ASP A 52 11.87 4.66 -16.76
N PRO A 53 13.12 5.16 -16.74
CA PRO A 53 14.15 4.70 -15.79
C PRO A 53 13.79 5.02 -14.32
N ARG A 54 12.93 6.02 -14.08
CA ARG A 54 12.42 6.31 -12.73
C ARG A 54 11.40 5.26 -12.30
N ALA A 55 10.57 4.79 -13.22
CA ALA A 55 9.63 3.71 -12.95
C ALA A 55 10.38 2.41 -12.64
N GLU A 56 11.43 2.12 -13.40
CA GLU A 56 12.34 1.00 -13.13
C GLU A 56 12.95 1.08 -11.73
N PHE A 57 13.59 2.21 -11.39
CA PHE A 57 14.18 2.42 -10.07
C PHE A 57 13.17 2.22 -8.93
N VAL A 58 11.96 2.77 -9.07
CA VAL A 58 10.91 2.60 -8.05
C VAL A 58 10.48 1.14 -7.93
N LEU A 59 10.37 0.41 -9.05
CA LEU A 59 10.04 -1.01 -9.02
C LEU A 59 11.12 -1.84 -8.34
N GLU A 60 12.41 -1.51 -8.52
CA GLU A 60 13.51 -2.17 -7.79
C GLU A 60 13.43 -1.94 -6.27
N VAL A 61 13.15 -0.70 -5.85
CA VAL A 61 12.97 -0.37 -4.43
C VAL A 61 11.79 -1.12 -3.84
N LEU A 62 10.65 -1.14 -4.54
CA LEU A 62 9.46 -1.85 -4.10
C LEU A 62 9.69 -3.36 -4.06
N ALA A 63 10.41 -3.94 -5.02
CA ALA A 63 10.75 -5.35 -5.00
C ALA A 63 11.51 -5.75 -3.73
N ARG A 64 12.46 -4.92 -3.28
CA ARG A 64 13.17 -5.13 -2.00
C ARG A 64 12.23 -5.00 -0.80
N MET A 65 11.32 -4.03 -0.82
CA MET A 65 10.36 -3.83 0.28
C MET A 65 9.41 -5.02 0.44
N PHE A 66 8.97 -5.61 -0.68
CA PHE A 66 8.03 -6.73 -0.70
C PHE A 66 8.71 -8.11 -0.62
N SER A 67 10.04 -8.20 -0.69
CA SER A 67 10.75 -9.49 -0.66
C SER A 67 10.41 -10.35 0.58
N PRO A 68 10.19 -9.79 1.79
CA PRO A 68 9.80 -10.61 2.94
C PRO A 68 8.46 -11.32 2.75
N GLU A 69 7.50 -10.70 2.05
CA GLU A 69 6.18 -11.31 1.79
C GLU A 69 6.32 -12.62 1.00
N GLU A 70 7.24 -12.65 0.03
CA GLU A 70 7.53 -13.84 -0.75
C GLU A 70 8.17 -14.93 0.10
N CYS A 71 9.11 -14.56 0.98
CA CYS A 71 9.75 -15.49 1.90
C CYS A 71 8.78 -16.13 2.91
N ILE A 72 7.71 -15.43 3.28
CA ILE A 72 6.70 -15.94 4.22
C ILE A 72 5.49 -16.59 3.52
N ARG A 73 5.37 -16.47 2.19
CA ARG A 73 4.17 -16.90 1.44
C ARG A 73 3.77 -18.34 1.70
N LEU A 74 4.76 -19.24 1.76
CA LEU A 74 4.57 -20.68 1.94
C LEU A 74 4.56 -21.13 3.41
N ARG A 75 4.76 -20.21 4.37
CA ARG A 75 4.69 -20.53 5.79
C ARG A 75 3.22 -20.75 6.19
N SER A 76 3.00 -21.68 7.13
CA SER A 76 1.68 -21.83 7.75
C SER A 76 1.29 -20.55 8.49
N PRO A 77 -0.02 -20.27 8.70
CA PRO A 77 -0.48 -19.04 9.35
C PRO A 77 0.22 -18.77 10.68
N GLU A 78 0.45 -19.82 11.48
CA GLU A 78 1.11 -19.74 12.79
C GLU A 78 2.58 -19.30 12.69
N ASN A 79 3.20 -19.47 11.52
CA ASN A 79 4.63 -19.23 11.27
C ASN A 79 4.90 -17.96 10.42
N LYS A 80 3.87 -17.16 10.09
CA LYS A 80 4.03 -15.93 9.30
C LYS A 80 4.53 -14.72 10.09
N VAL A 81 4.42 -14.74 11.42
CA VAL A 81 4.70 -13.60 12.31
C VAL A 81 6.07 -13.71 13.00
N ARG A 82 6.86 -14.75 12.68
CA ARG A 82 8.14 -15.04 13.33
C ARG A 82 9.36 -14.60 12.51
#